data_AF-A0A927SJX7-F1
#
_entry.id   AF-A0A927SJX7-F1
#
_cell.length_a   1.000
_cell.length_b   1.000
_cell.length_c   1.000
_cell.angle_alpha   90.00
_cell.angle_beta   90.00
_cell.angle_gamma   90.00
#
_symmetry.space_group_name_H-M   'P 1'
#
loop_
_entity.id
_entity.type
_entity.pdbx_description
1 polymer ?
#
loop_
_entity_poly.entity_id
_entity_poly.type
_entity_poly.pdbx_seq_one_letter_code
_entity_poly.pdbx_strand_id
1 'polypeptide(L)'
;MKTKKILALALAAVLLVAVSVSGTMAWLAADTDPVTNTFTTSKVGVELDENEEYEPYKMIPGHTIDKDPTVTLTAGSEDSFVFVKIEKNEYFDIYMTYAVDSAWTKLDSASSGLVEVYWCNMTAGKSQAVLDGNVVTVKESVTTVQMNEANTNQPKLTFTAYAVQQYKDNNTAFSEADAWAAIQNPDIDGATETDPEGNIIP
;
A
#
# COMPACT_ATOMS: atom_id res chain seq x y z
N MET A 1 -24.64 33.91 -46.24
CA MET A 1 -24.17 32.51 -46.01
C MET A 1 -22.83 32.39 -45.28
N LYS A 2 -21.83 33.25 -45.49
CA LYS A 2 -20.47 33.06 -44.92
C LYS A 2 -20.42 33.05 -43.38
N THR A 3 -21.01 34.04 -42.70
CA THR A 3 -21.01 34.15 -41.22
C THR A 3 -21.73 33.00 -40.51
N LYS A 4 -22.86 32.51 -41.03
CA LYS A 4 -23.57 31.36 -40.44
C LYS A 4 -22.75 30.06 -40.49
N LYS A 5 -21.90 29.87 -41.51
CA LYS A 5 -20.98 28.73 -41.59
C LYS A 5 -19.81 28.85 -40.61
N ILE A 6 -19.27 30.06 -40.40
CA ILE A 6 -18.22 30.31 -39.41
C ILE A 6 -18.76 30.10 -37.99
N LEU A 7 -19.97 30.58 -37.68
CA LEU A 7 -20.60 30.37 -36.37
C LEU A 7 -20.89 28.89 -36.10
N ALA A 8 -21.37 28.13 -37.11
CA ALA A 8 -21.57 26.69 -36.98
C ALA A 8 -20.24 25.92 -36.80
N LEU A 9 -19.17 26.33 -37.47
CA LEU A 9 -17.84 25.71 -37.32
C LEU A 9 -17.21 26.03 -35.95
N ALA A 10 -17.39 27.25 -35.46
CA ALA A 10 -16.96 27.66 -34.13
C ALA A 10 -17.75 26.91 -33.04
N LEU A 11 -19.07 26.79 -33.18
CA LEU A 11 -19.91 26.04 -32.25
C LEU A 11 -19.57 24.53 -32.25
N ALA A 12 -19.27 23.96 -33.43
CA ALA A 12 -18.80 22.59 -33.55
C ALA A 12 -17.40 22.38 -32.93
N ALA A 13 -16.49 23.35 -33.05
CA ALA A 13 -15.19 23.31 -32.39
C ALA A 13 -15.31 23.40 -30.85
N VAL A 14 -16.19 24.27 -30.34
CA VAL A 14 -16.50 24.35 -28.90
C VAL A 14 -17.13 23.05 -28.39
N LEU A 15 -18.03 22.43 -29.16
CA LEU A 15 -18.59 21.11 -28.82
C LEU A 15 -17.56 19.97 -28.89
N LEU A 16 -16.55 20.06 -29.77
CA LEU A 16 -15.47 19.06 -29.82
C LEU A 16 -14.53 19.17 -28.59
N VAL A 17 -14.23 20.41 -28.17
CA VAL A 17 -13.42 20.69 -26.97
C VAL A 17 -14.18 20.32 -25.68
N ALA A 18 -15.52 20.36 -25.69
CA ALA A 18 -16.36 19.92 -24.57
C ALA A 18 -16.50 18.38 -24.44
N VAL A 19 -15.85 17.59 -25.31
CA VAL A 19 -15.85 16.11 -25.26
C VAL A 19 -14.43 15.55 -25.03
N SER A 20 -13.39 16.39 -25.07
CA SER A 20 -12.04 15.99 -24.68
C SER A 20 -11.80 16.19 -23.18
N VAL A 21 -11.58 15.08 -22.47
CA VAL A 21 -11.16 15.01 -21.05
C VAL A 21 -12.23 15.39 -20.02
N SER A 22 -13.40 14.74 -20.13
CA SER A 22 -14.02 14.12 -18.95
C SER A 22 -14.05 12.60 -19.14
N GLY A 23 -12.88 12.04 -19.44
CA GLY A 23 -12.68 10.61 -19.24
C GLY A 23 -12.90 10.35 -17.75
N THR A 24 -13.91 9.54 -17.41
CA THR A 24 -14.19 9.17 -16.03
C THR A 24 -12.91 8.56 -15.44
N MET A 25 -12.24 9.29 -14.56
CA MET A 25 -11.08 8.80 -13.82
C MET A 25 -11.60 7.80 -12.78
N ALA A 26 -11.90 6.60 -13.26
CA ALA A 26 -12.18 5.45 -12.43
C ALA A 26 -10.87 5.05 -11.75
N TRP A 27 -10.69 5.54 -10.53
CA TRP A 27 -9.53 5.24 -9.71
C TRP A 27 -9.52 3.75 -9.36
N LEU A 28 -8.51 3.03 -9.85
CA LEU A 28 -8.29 1.60 -9.61
C LEU A 28 -7.27 1.38 -8.49
N ALA A 29 -7.53 2.00 -7.33
CA ALA A 29 -6.89 1.58 -6.10
C ALA A 29 -7.57 0.31 -5.56
N ALA A 30 -6.78 -0.54 -4.89
CA ALA A 30 -7.35 -1.45 -3.92
C ALA A 30 -6.42 -1.68 -2.73
N ASP A 31 -7.09 -1.77 -1.60
CA ASP A 31 -6.56 -2.25 -0.35
C ASP A 31 -6.83 -3.76 -0.27
N THR A 32 -5.90 -4.56 0.25
CA THR A 32 -6.32 -5.81 0.88
C THR A 32 -7.15 -5.47 2.11
N ASP A 33 -8.18 -6.28 2.42
CA ASP A 33 -8.56 -6.43 3.82
C ASP A 33 -7.27 -6.73 4.61
N PRO A 34 -6.98 -6.00 5.70
CA PRO A 34 -5.75 -6.23 6.44
C PRO A 34 -5.68 -7.70 6.85
N VAL A 35 -4.55 -8.36 6.59
CA VAL A 35 -4.32 -9.75 7.03
C VAL A 35 -4.11 -9.74 8.53
N THR A 36 -5.26 -9.70 9.19
CA THR A 36 -5.54 -10.33 10.46
C THR A 36 -6.37 -11.58 10.12
N ASN A 37 -6.00 -12.73 10.66
CA ASN A 37 -6.82 -13.93 10.57
C ASN A 37 -8.21 -13.63 11.22
N THR A 38 -9.36 -13.83 10.59
CA THR A 38 -9.69 -14.34 9.23
C THR A 38 -10.98 -13.68 8.71
N PHE A 39 -11.25 -13.44 7.42
CA PHE A 39 -10.45 -13.18 6.21
C PHE A 39 -11.43 -12.65 5.14
N THR A 40 -11.05 -11.65 4.35
CA THR A 40 -11.80 -11.09 3.19
C THR A 40 -13.15 -10.37 3.53
N THR A 41 -13.78 -9.53 2.69
CA THR A 41 -13.58 -9.21 1.26
C THR A 41 -13.51 -7.70 0.96
N SER A 42 -12.57 -7.15 0.15
CA SER A 42 -11.93 -7.59 -1.13
C SER A 42 -12.79 -7.34 -2.37
N LYS A 43 -12.29 -6.91 -3.54
CA LYS A 43 -10.92 -6.61 -4.04
C LYS A 43 -11.02 -5.62 -5.23
N VAL A 44 -9.98 -4.89 -5.61
CA VAL A 44 -9.02 -5.33 -6.66
C VAL A 44 -7.79 -6.02 -6.05
N GLY A 45 -7.18 -6.93 -6.80
CA GLY A 45 -6.33 -7.98 -6.23
C GLY A 45 -4.88 -7.60 -5.96
N VAL A 46 -4.61 -7.08 -4.77
CA VAL A 46 -3.41 -7.49 -4.04
C VAL A 46 -3.79 -8.61 -3.06
N GLU A 47 -2.88 -9.56 -2.85
CA GLU A 47 -3.01 -10.66 -1.90
C GLU A 47 -1.83 -10.63 -0.94
N LEU A 48 -2.08 -10.98 0.32
CA LEU A 48 -1.06 -11.17 1.33
C LEU A 48 -1.34 -12.55 1.95
N ASP A 49 -0.36 -13.42 1.92
CA ASP A 49 -0.44 -14.80 2.41
C ASP A 49 0.59 -15.02 3.52
N GLU A 50 0.24 -15.85 4.50
CA GLU A 50 1.08 -16.26 5.64
C GLU A 50 0.68 -17.69 6.03
N ASN A 51 1.65 -18.59 6.20
CA ASN A 51 1.36 -19.97 6.55
C ASN A 51 0.95 -20.10 8.03
N GLU A 52 -0.28 -20.53 8.31
CA GLU A 52 -0.78 -20.70 9.69
C GLU A 52 -0.32 -22.02 10.38
N GLU A 53 0.44 -22.90 9.71
CA GLU A 53 0.84 -24.21 10.27
C GLU A 53 1.88 -24.13 11.41
N TYR A 54 2.38 -22.92 11.75
CA TYR A 54 3.32 -22.72 12.85
C TYR A 54 2.63 -22.80 14.23
N GLU A 55 2.75 -23.97 14.88
CA GLU A 55 2.50 -24.25 16.31
C GLU A 55 2.88 -23.07 17.25
N PRO A 56 2.17 -22.88 18.38
CA PRO A 56 2.17 -21.63 19.16
C PRO A 56 3.59 -21.10 19.43
N TYR A 57 3.88 -19.96 18.80
CA TYR A 57 5.19 -19.33 18.67
C TYR A 57 5.94 -19.21 20.01
N LYS A 58 6.75 -20.22 20.33
CA LYS A 58 7.56 -20.25 21.56
C LYS A 58 8.72 -19.28 21.41
N MET A 59 8.63 -18.15 22.12
CA MET A 59 9.71 -17.19 22.23
C MET A 59 10.88 -17.82 23.01
N ILE A 60 11.95 -18.18 22.30
CA ILE A 60 13.23 -18.61 22.89
C ILE A 60 14.25 -17.48 22.60
N PRO A 61 14.90 -16.88 23.60
CA PRO A 61 15.86 -15.79 23.36
C PRO A 61 16.96 -16.21 22.38
N GLY A 62 17.22 -15.38 21.37
CA GLY A 62 18.20 -15.64 20.30
C GLY A 62 17.71 -16.52 19.14
N HIS A 63 16.49 -17.06 19.21
CA HIS A 63 15.93 -17.84 18.10
C HIS A 63 15.14 -16.99 17.11
N THR A 64 15.18 -17.39 15.85
CA THR A 64 14.24 -16.98 14.81
C THR A 64 12.90 -17.72 14.99
N ILE A 65 11.85 -17.07 14.51
CA ILE A 65 10.50 -17.61 14.36
C ILE A 65 10.13 -17.38 12.90
N ASP A 66 9.74 -18.46 12.21
CA ASP A 66 9.37 -18.43 10.80
C ASP A 66 8.09 -17.59 10.62
N LYS A 67 8.16 -16.65 9.68
CA LYS A 67 7.15 -15.63 9.37
C LYS A 67 7.29 -15.25 7.90
N ASP A 68 6.36 -15.70 7.07
CA ASP A 68 6.43 -15.65 5.62
C ASP A 68 5.42 -14.69 4.93
N PRO A 69 5.14 -13.47 5.47
CA PRO A 69 4.21 -12.53 4.86
C PRO A 69 4.65 -12.17 3.45
N THR A 70 3.90 -12.66 2.47
CA THR A 70 4.24 -12.57 1.05
C THR A 70 3.15 -11.80 0.31
N VAL A 71 3.53 -10.65 -0.26
CA VAL A 71 2.62 -9.82 -1.05
C VAL A 71 2.63 -10.30 -2.49
N THR A 72 1.46 -10.55 -3.07
CA THR A 72 1.27 -10.96 -4.46
C THR A 72 0.41 -9.94 -5.20
N LEU A 73 0.96 -9.35 -6.27
CA LEU A 73 0.20 -8.57 -7.23
C LEU A 73 -0.48 -9.55 -8.20
N THR A 74 -1.80 -9.66 -8.14
CA THR A 74 -2.53 -10.73 -8.85
C THR A 74 -2.39 -10.63 -10.38
N ALA A 75 -2.40 -11.79 -11.05
CA ALA A 75 -2.28 -11.86 -12.51
C ALA A 75 -3.47 -11.18 -13.19
N GLY A 76 -3.20 -10.33 -14.19
CA GLY A 76 -4.21 -9.49 -14.84
C GLY A 76 -4.40 -8.10 -14.20
N SER A 77 -3.64 -7.77 -13.16
CA SER A 77 -3.43 -6.38 -12.74
C SER A 77 -2.55 -5.62 -13.76
N GLU A 78 -2.51 -4.29 -13.66
CA GLU A 78 -1.47 -3.48 -14.29
C GLU A 78 -0.21 -3.44 -13.42
N ASP A 79 0.94 -3.12 -14.03
CA ASP A 79 2.19 -2.89 -13.29
C ASP A 79 2.02 -1.73 -12.30
N SER A 80 2.34 -1.98 -11.03
CA SER A 80 1.86 -1.17 -9.90
C SER A 80 2.99 -0.78 -8.94
N PHE A 81 2.81 0.36 -8.27
CA PHE A 81 3.42 0.57 -6.96
C PHE A 81 2.69 -0.33 -5.97
N VAL A 82 3.45 -1.14 -5.24
CA VAL A 82 2.94 -2.00 -4.17
C VAL A 82 3.54 -1.51 -2.87
N PHE A 83 2.69 -1.30 -1.87
CA PHE A 83 3.09 -0.87 -0.54
C PHE A 83 2.80 -1.97 0.48
N VAL A 84 3.62 -2.02 1.53
CA VAL A 84 3.31 -2.74 2.75
C VAL A 84 3.43 -1.80 3.94
N LYS A 85 2.34 -1.69 4.69
CA LYS A 85 2.32 -1.05 6.01
C LYS A 85 2.57 -2.14 7.05
N ILE A 86 3.56 -1.91 7.90
CA ILE A 86 3.95 -2.78 9.01
C ILE A 86 3.64 -2.05 10.31
N GLU A 87 2.74 -2.61 11.12
CA GLU A 87 2.30 -2.03 12.38
C GLU A 87 2.76 -2.90 13.56
N LYS A 88 3.52 -2.29 14.47
CA LYS A 88 3.92 -2.89 15.75
C LYS A 88 2.95 -2.47 16.86
N ASN A 89 2.80 -3.29 17.88
CA ASN A 89 2.32 -2.78 19.18
C ASN A 89 3.49 -2.32 20.06
N GLU A 90 3.17 -1.61 21.14
CA GLU A 90 4.15 -1.07 22.12
C GLU A 90 5.07 -2.13 22.76
N TYR A 91 4.69 -3.41 22.67
CA TYR A 91 5.44 -4.53 23.24
C TYR A 91 6.40 -5.20 22.25
N PHE A 92 6.24 -5.00 20.94
CA PHE A 92 7.03 -5.72 19.93
C PHE A 92 8.53 -5.48 20.09
N ASP A 93 8.94 -4.21 20.10
CA ASP A 93 10.36 -3.82 20.18
C ASP A 93 11.00 -4.12 21.55
N ILE A 94 10.23 -4.56 22.57
CA ILE A 94 10.78 -5.03 23.84
C ILE A 94 11.42 -6.42 23.67
N TYR A 95 10.75 -7.31 22.92
CA TYR A 95 11.13 -8.72 22.87
C TYR A 95 11.68 -9.17 21.51
N MET A 96 11.34 -8.49 20.42
CA MET A 96 11.54 -8.98 19.05
C MET A 96 12.23 -7.95 18.14
N THR A 97 12.71 -8.44 17.01
CA THR A 97 13.28 -7.67 15.90
C THR A 97 12.90 -8.34 14.58
N TYR A 98 12.93 -7.58 13.49
CA TYR A 98 12.84 -8.11 12.13
C TYR A 98 13.69 -7.24 11.20
N ALA A 99 13.93 -7.74 9.99
CA ALA A 99 14.44 -6.96 8.88
C ALA A 99 13.46 -7.07 7.71
N VAL A 100 13.26 -5.99 6.96
CA VAL A 100 12.45 -6.00 5.74
C VAL A 100 13.34 -6.46 4.59
N ASP A 101 12.79 -7.26 3.68
CA ASP A 101 13.52 -7.75 2.50
C ASP A 101 14.04 -6.59 1.65
N SER A 102 15.24 -6.76 1.10
CA SER A 102 15.97 -5.71 0.36
C SER A 102 15.28 -5.19 -0.91
N ALA A 103 14.24 -5.87 -1.42
CA ALA A 103 13.42 -5.38 -2.52
C ALA A 103 12.53 -4.18 -2.15
N TRP A 104 12.31 -3.92 -0.86
CA TRP A 104 11.45 -2.86 -0.36
C TRP A 104 12.23 -1.60 0.02
N THR A 105 11.70 -0.44 -0.38
CA THR A 105 12.23 0.88 0.01
C THR A 105 11.31 1.52 1.05
N LYS A 106 11.87 2.08 2.13
CA LYS A 106 11.06 2.74 3.17
C LYS A 106 10.49 4.07 2.66
N LEU A 107 9.22 4.32 2.96
CA LEU A 107 8.56 5.61 2.76
C LEU A 107 8.57 6.38 4.08
N ASP A 108 9.62 7.17 4.32
CA ASP A 108 9.79 7.91 5.57
C ASP A 108 8.68 8.93 5.82
N SER A 109 8.10 9.52 4.78
CA SER A 109 6.96 10.47 4.88
C SER A 109 5.67 9.83 5.40
N ALA A 110 5.55 8.50 5.31
CA ALA A 110 4.41 7.72 5.79
C ALA A 110 4.73 6.86 7.02
N SER A 111 5.98 6.86 7.48
CA SER A 111 6.46 6.06 8.62
C SER A 111 6.55 6.91 9.89
N SER A 112 5.95 6.45 11.00
CA SER A 112 6.00 7.16 12.28
C SER A 112 5.78 6.23 13.47
N GLY A 113 6.69 6.29 14.45
CA GLY A 113 6.58 5.58 15.72
C GLY A 113 6.55 4.05 15.56
N LEU A 114 5.37 3.46 15.73
CA LEU A 114 5.13 2.02 15.63
C LEU A 114 4.65 1.58 14.24
N VAL A 115 4.38 2.52 13.33
CA VAL A 115 3.95 2.27 11.96
C VAL A 115 5.11 2.56 11.00
N GLU A 116 5.42 1.59 10.15
CA GLU A 116 6.38 1.76 9.06
C GLU A 116 5.71 1.44 7.73
N VAL A 117 5.98 2.22 6.68
CA VAL A 117 5.47 1.97 5.34
C VAL A 117 6.66 1.76 4.41
N TYR A 118 6.59 0.71 3.60
CA TYR A 118 7.58 0.39 2.59
C TYR A 118 6.89 0.20 1.24
N TRP A 119 7.63 0.37 0.15
CA TRP A 119 7.13 0.28 -1.22
C TRP A 119 8.12 -0.40 -2.17
N CYS A 120 7.58 -0.98 -3.25
CA CYS A 120 8.34 -1.45 -4.40
C CYS A 120 7.51 -1.28 -5.68
N ASN A 121 8.15 -1.42 -6.85
CA ASN A 121 7.45 -1.57 -8.12
C ASN A 121 7.30 -3.06 -8.44
N MET A 122 6.10 -3.50 -8.77
CA MET A 122 5.80 -4.91 -9.03
C MET A 122 5.07 -5.09 -10.36
N THR A 123 5.53 -6.08 -11.13
CA THR A 123 4.86 -6.53 -12.36
C THR A 123 3.75 -7.51 -12.03
N ALA A 124 2.66 -7.50 -12.80
CA ALA A 124 1.51 -8.35 -12.54
C ALA A 124 1.83 -9.87 -12.53
N GLY A 125 1.21 -10.61 -11.60
CA GLY A 125 1.47 -12.04 -11.40
C GLY A 125 2.82 -12.34 -10.74
N LYS A 126 3.36 -11.40 -9.93
CA LYS A 126 4.57 -11.58 -9.12
C LYS A 126 4.25 -11.51 -7.64
N SER A 127 5.13 -12.13 -6.87
CA SER A 127 5.08 -12.18 -5.41
C SER A 127 6.42 -11.71 -4.83
N GLN A 128 6.37 -11.06 -3.68
CA GLN A 128 7.52 -10.52 -2.97
C GLN A 128 7.36 -10.77 -1.47
N ALA A 129 8.36 -11.41 -0.86
CA ALA A 129 8.44 -11.55 0.59
C ALA A 129 8.63 -10.18 1.25
N VAL A 130 7.96 -9.94 2.38
CA VAL A 130 8.10 -8.68 3.15
C VAL A 130 9.28 -8.73 4.11
N LEU A 131 9.52 -9.87 4.77
CA LEU A 131 10.60 -10.03 5.73
C LEU A 131 11.82 -10.67 5.10
N ASP A 132 13.01 -10.15 5.42
CA ASP A 132 14.27 -10.78 5.04
C ASP A 132 14.35 -12.18 5.65
N GLY A 133 14.64 -13.18 4.80
CA GLY A 133 14.68 -14.59 5.19
C GLY A 133 13.36 -15.19 5.69
N ASN A 134 12.21 -14.49 5.58
CA ASN A 134 10.92 -14.90 6.16
C ASN A 134 11.02 -15.24 7.67
N VAL A 135 11.65 -14.36 8.46
CA VAL A 135 11.79 -14.57 9.93
C VAL A 135 11.60 -13.29 10.75
N VAL A 136 11.15 -13.48 11.98
CA VAL A 136 11.31 -12.52 13.08
C VAL A 136 12.23 -13.11 14.14
N THR A 137 13.07 -12.31 14.80
CA THR A 137 14.05 -12.79 15.78
C THR A 137 13.70 -12.34 17.20
N VAL A 138 13.66 -13.28 18.14
CA VAL A 138 13.53 -12.99 19.58
C VAL A 138 14.88 -12.51 20.11
N LYS A 139 14.91 -11.34 20.75
CA LYS A 139 16.16 -10.75 21.26
C LYS A 139 16.82 -11.66 22.31
N GLU A 140 18.14 -11.85 22.19
CA GLU A 140 18.95 -12.59 23.18
C GLU A 140 18.84 -12.00 24.60
N SER A 141 18.54 -10.70 24.70
CA SER A 141 18.38 -9.98 25.98
C SER A 141 17.08 -10.27 26.73
N VAL A 142 16.15 -11.05 26.16
CA VAL A 142 14.86 -11.34 26.83
C VAL A 142 15.07 -12.28 28.01
N THR A 143 14.71 -11.81 29.21
CA THR A 143 14.81 -12.57 30.46
C THR A 143 13.56 -13.40 30.74
N THR A 144 13.65 -14.35 31.68
CA THR A 144 12.49 -15.14 32.15
C THR A 144 11.39 -14.28 32.77
N VAL A 145 11.72 -13.13 33.39
CA VAL A 145 10.72 -12.20 33.94
C VAL A 145 9.93 -11.56 32.80
N GLN A 146 10.63 -11.02 31.80
CA GLN A 146 10.04 -10.48 30.57
C GLN A 146 9.21 -11.52 29.82
N MET A 147 9.64 -12.78 29.78
CA MET A 147 8.87 -13.87 29.17
C MET A 147 7.55 -14.15 29.92
N ASN A 148 7.54 -13.99 31.26
CA ASN A 148 6.31 -14.12 32.04
C ASN A 148 5.37 -12.93 31.81
N GLU A 149 5.91 -11.71 31.67
CA GLU A 149 5.14 -10.49 31.34
C GLU A 149 4.51 -10.57 29.94
N ALA A 150 5.23 -11.14 28.97
CA ALA A 150 4.77 -11.33 27.59
C ALA A 150 3.48 -12.18 27.48
N ASN A 151 3.14 -13.02 28.46
CA ASN A 151 1.85 -13.74 28.48
C ASN A 151 0.64 -12.79 28.49
N THR A 152 0.78 -11.63 29.15
CA THR A 152 -0.24 -10.57 29.18
C THR A 152 0.05 -9.52 28.09
N ASN A 153 1.31 -9.14 27.97
CA ASN A 153 1.79 -8.06 27.12
C ASN A 153 2.40 -8.63 25.83
N GLN A 154 1.57 -9.35 25.05
CA GLN A 154 2.02 -10.10 23.89
C GLN A 154 2.52 -9.16 22.77
N PRO A 155 3.72 -9.38 22.20
CA PRO A 155 4.18 -8.63 21.03
C PRO A 155 3.30 -8.92 19.82
N LYS A 156 3.04 -7.89 19.00
CA LYS A 156 2.28 -8.00 17.75
C LYS A 156 2.98 -7.28 16.61
N LEU A 157 2.94 -7.90 15.44
CA LEU A 157 3.39 -7.37 14.16
C LEU A 157 2.29 -7.66 13.15
N THR A 158 1.75 -6.61 12.52
CA THR A 158 0.65 -6.70 11.56
C THR A 158 1.10 -6.14 10.22
N PHE A 159 0.70 -6.79 9.13
CA PHE A 159 1.02 -6.40 7.77
C PHE A 159 -0.26 -6.03 7.02
N THR A 160 -0.22 -4.98 6.21
CA THR A 160 -1.31 -4.66 5.27
C THR A 160 -0.71 -4.25 3.95
N ALA A 161 -1.15 -4.87 2.87
CA ALA A 161 -0.65 -4.61 1.53
C ALA A 161 -1.62 -3.71 0.75
N TYR A 162 -1.06 -2.88 -0.12
CA TYR A 162 -1.80 -1.95 -0.95
C TYR A 162 -1.20 -1.93 -2.35
N ALA A 163 -2.01 -1.73 -3.38
CA ALA A 163 -1.53 -1.61 -4.74
C ALA A 163 -2.24 -0.48 -5.50
N VAL A 164 -1.45 0.22 -6.31
CA VAL A 164 -1.92 1.28 -7.20
C VAL A 164 -1.09 1.26 -8.48
N GLN A 165 -1.75 1.34 -9.63
CA GLN A 165 -1.11 1.38 -10.95
C GLN A 165 0.02 2.43 -11.02
N GLN A 166 1.11 2.14 -11.73
CA GLN A 166 2.27 3.04 -11.81
C GLN A 166 1.99 4.40 -12.45
N TYR A 167 0.93 4.50 -13.25
CA TYR A 167 0.63 5.65 -14.08
C TYR A 167 -0.73 6.25 -13.73
N LYS A 168 -0.78 7.57 -13.51
CA LYS A 168 -2.04 8.31 -13.28
C LYS A 168 -2.77 8.66 -14.56
N ASP A 169 -2.02 8.76 -15.65
CA ASP A 169 -2.50 8.97 -17.01
C ASP A 169 -1.52 8.29 -18.00
N ASN A 170 -1.86 8.27 -19.29
CA ASN A 170 -1.10 7.58 -20.35
C ASN A 170 0.38 8.02 -20.49
N ASN A 171 0.79 9.13 -19.87
CA ASN A 171 2.10 9.74 -20.03
C ASN A 171 2.82 10.06 -18.70
N THR A 172 2.12 10.05 -17.56
CA THR A 172 2.66 10.48 -16.26
C THR A 172 2.63 9.36 -15.22
N ALA A 173 3.81 8.97 -14.74
CA ALA A 173 3.95 8.07 -13.59
C ALA A 173 3.61 8.79 -12.27
N PHE A 174 3.22 8.02 -11.25
CA PHE A 174 3.20 8.48 -9.86
C PHE A 174 4.61 8.64 -9.29
N SER A 175 4.77 9.51 -8.30
CA SER A 175 5.82 9.34 -7.28
C SER A 175 5.32 8.38 -6.19
N GLU A 176 6.23 7.78 -5.44
CA GLU A 176 5.91 6.89 -4.32
C GLU A 176 5.04 7.56 -3.25
N ALA A 177 5.22 8.88 -3.04
CA ALA A 177 4.43 9.65 -2.09
C ALA A 177 3.03 9.98 -2.62
N ASP A 178 2.91 10.32 -3.91
CA ASP A 178 1.60 10.57 -4.55
C ASP A 178 0.77 9.29 -4.64
N ALA A 179 1.41 8.17 -5.00
CA ALA A 179 0.80 6.84 -5.02
C ALA A 179 0.27 6.43 -3.64
N TRP A 180 1.06 6.66 -2.57
CA TRP A 180 0.60 6.42 -1.20
C TRP A 180 -0.57 7.35 -0.80
N ALA A 181 -0.50 8.64 -1.13
CA ALA A 181 -1.55 9.60 -0.80
C ALA A 181 -2.90 9.22 -1.46
N ALA A 182 -2.87 8.76 -2.72
CA ALA A 182 -4.05 8.35 -3.46
C ALA A 182 -4.64 6.98 -3.02
N ILE A 183 -3.88 6.18 -2.25
CA ILE A 183 -4.43 5.04 -1.49
C ILE A 183 -5.16 5.56 -0.24
N GLN A 184 -4.58 6.52 0.50
CA GLN A 184 -5.19 7.04 1.73
C GLN A 184 -6.44 7.90 1.48
N ASN A 185 -6.61 8.43 0.27
CA ASN A 185 -7.80 9.18 -0.11
C ASN A 185 -8.22 8.84 -1.56
N PRO A 186 -9.03 7.78 -1.76
CA PRO A 186 -9.39 7.29 -3.09
C PRO A 186 -10.31 8.23 -3.88
N ASP A 187 -10.86 9.28 -3.24
CA ASP A 187 -11.71 10.29 -3.87
C ASP A 187 -10.94 11.53 -4.35
N ILE A 188 -9.65 11.69 -4.00
CA ILE A 188 -8.81 12.76 -4.56
C ILE A 188 -8.15 12.28 -5.85
N ASP A 189 -8.81 12.60 -6.97
CA ASP A 189 -8.10 12.92 -8.20
C ASP A 189 -7.03 13.98 -7.87
N GLY A 190 -5.79 13.78 -8.31
CA GLY A 190 -4.64 14.65 -8.01
C GLY A 190 -4.74 16.08 -8.56
N ALA A 191 -5.89 16.45 -9.13
CA ALA A 191 -6.29 17.83 -9.33
C ALA A 191 -6.85 18.41 -8.03
N THR A 192 -6.10 19.30 -7.38
CA THR A 192 -6.77 20.40 -6.67
C THR A 192 -7.54 21.20 -7.71
N GLU A 193 -8.85 20.99 -7.83
CA GLU A 193 -9.68 21.87 -8.65
C GLU A 193 -9.64 23.26 -8.00
N THR A 194 -8.82 24.12 -8.60
CA THR A 194 -8.90 25.54 -8.35
C THR A 194 -10.04 26.10 -9.19
N ASP A 195 -10.89 26.91 -8.58
CA ASP A 195 -11.80 27.76 -9.33
C ASP A 195 -11.03 28.68 -10.32
N PRO A 196 -11.71 29.39 -11.25
CA PRO A 196 -11.05 30.31 -12.18
C PRO A 196 -10.28 31.47 -11.52
N GLU A 197 -10.35 31.60 -10.20
CA GLU A 197 -9.73 32.65 -9.37
C GLU A 197 -8.54 32.11 -8.55
N GLY A 198 -8.33 30.78 -8.53
CA GLY A 198 -7.21 30.10 -7.87
C GLY A 198 -7.53 29.44 -6.52
N ASN A 199 -8.80 29.41 -6.08
CA ASN A 199 -9.18 28.88 -4.77
C ASN A 199 -9.47 27.37 -4.85
N ILE A 200 -8.92 26.60 -3.89
CA ILE A 200 -9.18 25.16 -3.77
C ILE A 200 -10.65 24.91 -3.43
N ILE A 201 -11.35 24.14 -4.26
CA ILE A 201 -12.73 23.71 -4.04
C ILE A 201 -12.72 22.48 -3.09
N PRO A 202 -13.60 22.43 -2.06
CA PRO A 202 -13.70 21.32 -1.11
C PRO A 202 -14.58 20.15 -1.59
#